data_AF-A0A6C0CBW1-F1
#
_entry.id   AF-A0A6C0CBW1-F1
#
_cell.length_a   1.000
_cell.length_b   1.000
_cell.length_c   1.000
_cell.angle_alpha   90.00
_cell.angle_beta   90.00
_cell.angle_gamma   90.00
#
_symmetry.space_group_name_H-M   'P 1'
#
loop_
_entity.id
_entity.type
_entity.pdbx_description
1 polymer ?
#
loop_
_entity_poly.entity_id
_entity_poly.type
_entity_poly.pdbx_seq_one_letter_code
_entity_poly.pdbx_strand_id
1 'polypeptide(L)'
;MMLENNPLVQVIISLVILLLMGYIGYNIYLIELQKMFQGENDLRKEVVILSGTYDYSNSEVKYNTADKSNITFKDIKPSINQEGGAEYSYNFWINIDQEVLKGLRDSNKKDVILFLKGEKNIYYNSRSNFNCANANIANNPVILTKNPLVRLSGDGRKIAVEYNNIYNSESYQHGSAYKNCSLVSSTSDWNKRNKNILGIYDIEFNKKWFMVSIVMKEVADSNNVLSLNRASCKMYINGVKLLDKKVETKYVNNIHSATFKNNSSPFYINPLITKDTVRDNINPFNRVTTGDALKIADIKYYNYAINDDMITSLYNKGFSTDVAVTTPVNKLTKYNMVSVDDMEYNKIKEL
;
A
#
# COMPACT_ATOMS: atom_id res chain seq x y z
N MET A 1 -21.46 63.14 20.67
CA MET A 1 -21.92 63.22 22.07
C MET A 1 -23.44 63.07 22.09
N MET A 2 -23.97 61.86 21.87
CA MET A 2 -25.42 61.53 21.90
C MET A 2 -25.61 60.01 22.16
N LEU A 3 -24.82 59.45 23.09
CA LEU A 3 -24.97 58.07 23.57
C LEU A 3 -25.01 57.98 25.09
N GLU A 4 -24.90 59.11 25.80
CA GLU A 4 -24.95 59.18 27.27
C GLU A 4 -26.36 59.27 27.85
N ASN A 5 -27.41 59.51 27.05
CA ASN A 5 -28.74 59.84 27.56
C ASN A 5 -29.82 58.76 27.39
N ASN A 6 -29.46 57.50 27.12
CA ASN A 6 -30.48 56.44 27.12
C ASN A 6 -29.93 55.10 27.62
N PRO A 7 -29.94 54.86 28.95
CA PRO A 7 -29.41 53.64 29.55
C PRO A 7 -30.06 52.37 28.99
N LEU A 8 -31.32 52.48 28.55
CA LEU A 8 -32.07 51.39 27.95
C LEU A 8 -31.49 50.96 26.58
N VAL A 9 -31.00 51.91 25.78
CA VAL A 9 -30.33 51.61 24.50
C VAL A 9 -28.97 50.95 24.73
N GLN A 10 -28.23 51.37 25.77
CA GLN A 10 -26.95 50.73 26.12
C GLN A 10 -27.14 49.28 26.59
N VAL A 11 -28.19 48.99 27.36
CA VAL A 11 -28.54 47.62 27.77
C VAL A 11 -28.89 46.75 26.56
N ILE A 12 -29.70 47.26 25.63
CA ILE A 12 -30.05 46.52 24.41
C ILE A 12 -28.81 46.22 23.56
N ILE A 13 -27.94 47.21 23.33
CA ILE A 13 -26.70 47.01 22.55
C ILE A 13 -25.80 45.97 23.22
N SER A 14 -25.65 46.03 24.54
CA SER A 14 -24.83 45.08 25.30
C SER A 14 -25.37 43.64 25.19
N LEU A 15 -26.70 43.47 25.20
CA LEU A 15 -27.35 42.16 25.07
C LEU A 15 -27.20 41.58 23.66
N VAL A 16 -27.25 42.43 22.63
CA VAL A 16 -26.97 42.04 21.23
C VAL A 16 -25.52 41.61 21.05
N ILE A 17 -24.56 42.34 21.63
CA ILE A 17 -23.14 41.97 21.59
C ILE A 17 -22.92 40.62 22.29
N LEU A 18 -23.55 40.41 23.45
CA LEU A 18 -23.42 39.16 24.20
C LEU A 18 -23.97 37.95 23.42
N LEU A 19 -25.10 38.11 22.73
CA LEU A 19 -25.64 37.09 21.83
C LEU A 19 -24.72 36.82 20.63
N LEU A 20 -24.14 37.86 20.03
CA LEU A 20 -23.16 37.72 18.94
C LEU A 20 -21.90 36.98 19.38
N MET A 21 -21.37 37.31 20.57
CA MET A 21 -20.21 36.61 21.14
C MET A 21 -20.55 35.14 21.42
N GLY A 22 -21.74 34.85 21.95
CA GLY A 22 -22.22 33.48 22.14
C GLY A 22 -22.33 32.69 20.83
N TYR A 23 -22.86 33.32 19.78
CA TYR A 23 -22.96 32.72 18.45
C TYR A 23 -21.59 32.43 17.82
N ILE A 24 -20.66 33.39 17.90
CA ILE A 24 -19.29 33.20 17.40
C ILE A 24 -18.58 32.08 18.19
N GLY A 25 -18.70 32.09 19.52
CA GLY A 25 -18.11 31.07 20.39
C GLY A 25 -18.66 29.67 20.10
N TYR A 26 -19.97 29.55 19.86
CA TYR A 26 -20.60 28.28 19.48
C TYR A 26 -20.12 27.76 18.13
N ASN A 27 -19.95 28.65 17.13
CA ASN A 27 -19.41 28.25 15.82
C ASN A 27 -17.94 27.82 15.91
N ILE A 28 -17.10 28.54 16.68
CA ILE A 28 -15.71 28.14 16.92
C ILE A 28 -15.67 26.77 17.61
N TYR A 29 -16.52 26.56 18.63
CA TYR A 29 -16.63 25.27 19.32
C TYR A 29 -17.01 24.15 18.35
N LEU A 30 -17.99 24.34 17.47
CA LEU A 30 -18.37 23.34 16.46
C LEU A 30 -17.25 23.04 15.47
N ILE A 31 -16.53 24.07 14.99
CA ILE A 31 -15.40 23.90 14.08
C ILE A 31 -14.27 23.11 14.76
N GLU A 32 -13.94 23.43 16.02
CA GLU A 32 -12.91 22.71 16.76
C GLU A 32 -13.36 21.30 17.15
N LEU A 33 -14.63 21.09 17.47
CA LEU A 33 -15.21 19.77 17.69
C LEU A 33 -15.11 18.92 16.41
N GLN A 34 -15.41 19.51 15.25
CA GLN A 34 -15.29 18.85 13.95
C GLN A 34 -13.83 18.50 13.63
N LYS A 35 -12.87 19.38 13.94
CA LYS A 35 -11.43 19.09 13.81
C LYS A 35 -10.94 18.04 14.81
N MET A 36 -11.50 17.98 16.02
CA MET A 36 -11.18 16.94 16.99
C MET A 36 -11.68 15.56 16.57
N PHE A 37 -12.81 15.49 15.85
CA PHE A 37 -13.32 14.25 15.27
C PHE A 37 -12.71 13.88 13.92
N GLN A 38 -12.13 14.83 13.19
CA GLN A 38 -11.33 14.60 12.00
C GLN A 38 -9.87 14.38 12.40
N GLY A 39 -9.52 13.16 12.78
CA GLY A 39 -8.12 12.83 13.06
C GLY A 39 -7.24 13.08 11.81
N GLU A 40 -5.93 13.27 11.98
CA GLU A 40 -4.97 13.38 10.85
C GLU A 40 -5.11 12.24 9.81
N ASN A 41 -5.69 11.10 10.22
CA ASN A 41 -5.92 9.93 9.38
C ASN A 41 -7.24 9.95 8.58
N ASP A 42 -8.11 10.94 8.73
CA ASP A 42 -9.40 11.01 8.00
C ASP A 42 -9.33 11.85 6.71
N LEU A 43 -8.22 12.56 6.49
CA LEU A 43 -7.99 13.33 5.27
C LEU A 43 -7.44 12.43 4.16
N ARG A 44 -8.14 12.41 3.02
CA ARG A 44 -7.70 11.71 1.80
C ARG A 44 -6.36 12.27 1.33
N LYS A 45 -5.38 11.38 1.15
CA LYS A 45 -4.00 11.68 0.81
C LYS A 45 -3.50 10.78 -0.31
N GLU A 46 -2.82 11.39 -1.28
CA GLU A 46 -2.02 10.71 -2.30
C GLU A 46 -0.54 10.84 -1.93
N VAL A 47 0.20 9.73 -2.05
CA VAL A 47 1.66 9.69 -1.88
C VAL A 47 2.27 9.02 -3.09
N VAL A 48 3.11 9.77 -3.80
CA VAL A 48 3.96 9.22 -4.87
C VAL A 48 5.14 8.50 -4.22
N ILE A 49 5.15 7.17 -4.27
CA ILE A 49 6.24 6.35 -3.75
C ILE A 49 7.41 6.39 -4.73
N LEU A 50 7.12 6.07 -6.00
CA LEU A 50 8.06 6.08 -7.12
C LEU A 50 7.44 6.94 -8.24
N SER A 51 8.23 7.82 -8.84
CA SER A 51 7.85 8.58 -10.04
C SER A 51 8.79 8.21 -11.17
N GLY A 52 8.26 7.92 -12.35
CA GLY A 52 9.00 7.44 -13.50
C GLY A 52 9.10 5.91 -13.57
N THR A 53 9.86 5.43 -14.53
CA THR A 53 10.11 4.02 -14.87
C THR A 53 11.32 3.46 -14.11
N TYR A 54 11.15 2.28 -13.53
CA TYR A 54 12.19 1.54 -12.82
C TYR A 54 12.33 0.13 -13.41
N ASP A 55 13.56 -0.21 -13.82
CA ASP A 55 13.92 -1.53 -14.30
C ASP A 55 14.33 -2.44 -13.13
N TYR A 56 13.77 -3.65 -13.08
CA TYR A 56 14.07 -4.63 -12.04
C TYR A 56 15.46 -5.25 -12.15
N SER A 57 16.21 -5.04 -13.24
CA SER A 57 17.64 -5.37 -13.27
C SER A 57 18.45 -4.56 -12.24
N ASN A 58 17.94 -3.40 -11.81
CA ASN A 58 18.56 -2.57 -10.80
C ASN A 58 18.49 -3.18 -9.39
N SER A 59 19.24 -2.61 -8.44
CA SER A 59 19.22 -3.03 -7.04
C SER A 59 17.94 -2.64 -6.30
N GLU A 60 17.63 -3.38 -5.24
CA GLU A 60 16.55 -3.07 -4.29
C GLU A 60 16.52 -1.58 -3.92
N VAL A 61 15.32 -1.00 -3.91
CA VAL A 61 15.06 0.37 -3.44
C VAL A 61 14.32 0.28 -2.12
N LYS A 62 14.73 1.08 -1.13
CA LYS A 62 14.15 1.12 0.21
C LYS A 62 13.68 2.54 0.56
N TYR A 63 12.42 2.65 0.97
CA TYR A 63 11.83 3.88 1.50
C TYR A 63 11.46 3.71 2.97
N ASN A 64 11.73 4.75 3.78
CA ASN A 64 11.30 4.79 5.18
C ASN A 64 9.81 5.15 5.27
N THR A 65 9.08 4.55 6.22
CA THR A 65 7.64 4.80 6.41
C THR A 65 7.27 5.17 7.84
N ALA A 66 8.26 5.25 8.73
CA ALA A 66 8.07 5.50 10.16
C ALA A 66 8.65 6.85 10.58
N ASP A 67 9.88 7.14 10.13
CA ASP A 67 10.63 8.32 10.53
C ASP A 67 10.49 9.45 9.51
N LYS A 68 9.73 10.48 9.90
CA LYS A 68 9.46 11.67 9.09
C LYS A 68 10.72 12.48 8.76
N SER A 69 11.80 12.35 9.55
CA SER A 69 13.05 13.07 9.33
C SER A 69 13.90 12.47 8.20
N ASN A 70 13.65 11.22 7.83
CA ASN A 70 14.41 10.54 6.80
C ASN A 70 14.09 11.10 5.40
N ILE A 71 15.11 11.35 4.58
CA ILE A 71 14.96 11.87 3.22
C ILE A 71 14.13 10.97 2.30
N THR A 72 14.12 9.65 2.56
CA THR A 72 13.34 8.66 1.80
C THR A 72 11.96 8.41 2.41
N PHE A 73 11.52 9.23 3.37
CA PHE A 73 10.26 9.05 4.05
C PHE A 73 9.06 9.16 3.10
N LYS A 74 8.17 8.17 3.20
CA LYS A 74 6.87 8.11 2.53
C LYS A 74 5.80 7.79 3.57
N ASP A 75 4.83 8.68 3.69
CA ASP A 75 3.74 8.53 4.66
C ASP A 75 2.63 7.64 4.12
N ILE A 76 2.76 6.34 4.31
CA ILE A 76 1.86 5.32 3.75
C ILE A 76 1.00 4.64 4.82
N LYS A 77 0.40 5.46 5.69
CA LYS A 77 -0.58 5.00 6.69
C LYS A 77 -1.99 4.94 6.06
N PRO A 78 -2.81 3.92 6.39
CA PRO A 78 -4.19 3.84 5.90
C PRO A 78 -5.09 4.87 6.60
N SER A 79 -6.16 5.30 5.94
CA SER A 79 -7.24 6.06 6.56
C SER A 79 -8.28 5.13 7.15
N ILE A 80 -9.12 5.67 8.03
CA ILE A 80 -10.31 4.99 8.52
C ILE A 80 -11.51 5.49 7.69
N ASN A 81 -12.32 4.56 7.22
CA ASN A 81 -13.53 4.89 6.48
C ASN A 81 -14.68 5.25 7.42
N GLN A 82 -15.78 5.75 6.86
CA GLN A 82 -16.98 6.11 7.63
C GLN A 82 -17.63 4.93 8.35
N GLU A 83 -17.29 3.70 7.96
CA GLU A 83 -17.79 2.46 8.56
C GLU A 83 -16.84 1.94 9.67
N GLY A 84 -15.78 2.70 10.01
CA GLY A 84 -14.83 2.37 11.08
C GLY A 84 -13.72 1.39 10.70
N GLY A 85 -13.62 0.99 9.43
CA GLY A 85 -12.57 0.09 8.94
C GLY A 85 -11.44 0.81 8.20
N ALA A 86 -10.24 0.26 8.25
CA ALA A 86 -9.12 0.78 7.48
C ALA A 86 -9.34 0.60 5.96
N GLU A 87 -8.86 1.57 5.19
CA GLU A 87 -8.83 1.50 3.73
C GLU A 87 -7.52 2.06 3.19
N TYR A 88 -7.16 1.63 1.98
CA TYR A 88 -6.04 2.17 1.21
C TYR A 88 -6.04 1.59 -0.21
N SER A 89 -5.32 2.22 -1.13
CA SER A 89 -5.15 1.74 -2.50
C SER A 89 -3.73 1.95 -3.01
N TYR A 90 -3.30 1.08 -3.92
CA TYR A 90 -2.08 1.23 -4.70
C TYR A 90 -2.41 1.31 -6.18
N ASN A 91 -1.72 2.19 -6.91
CA ASN A 91 -1.78 2.26 -8.36
C ASN A 91 -0.37 2.28 -8.93
N PHE A 92 -0.11 1.47 -9.97
CA PHE A 92 1.19 1.44 -10.63
C PHE A 92 1.05 0.90 -12.05
N TRP A 93 2.06 1.15 -12.87
CA TRP A 93 2.17 0.64 -14.23
C TRP A 93 3.25 -0.43 -14.28
N ILE A 94 3.04 -1.45 -15.10
CA ILE A 94 3.99 -2.56 -15.22
C ILE A 94 4.15 -2.95 -16.68
N ASN A 95 5.38 -3.30 -17.07
CA ASN A 95 5.73 -3.88 -18.35
C ASN A 95 6.47 -5.19 -18.09
N ILE A 96 6.01 -6.26 -18.75
CA ILE A 96 6.46 -7.62 -18.50
C ILE A 96 6.88 -8.25 -19.83
N ASP A 97 8.13 -8.69 -19.93
CA ASP A 97 8.57 -9.58 -20.99
C ASP A 97 8.43 -11.04 -20.53
N GLN A 98 7.28 -11.64 -20.87
CA GLN A 98 6.96 -13.01 -20.49
C GLN A 98 7.89 -14.03 -21.15
N GLU A 99 8.51 -13.71 -22.29
CA GLU A 99 9.42 -14.61 -23.00
C GLU A 99 10.76 -14.71 -22.26
N VAL A 100 11.30 -13.56 -21.86
CA VAL A 100 12.54 -13.50 -21.07
C VAL A 100 12.33 -14.09 -19.68
N LEU A 101 11.23 -13.74 -19.00
CA LEU A 101 10.92 -14.30 -17.67
C LEU A 101 10.74 -15.82 -17.70
N LYS A 102 10.12 -16.36 -18.77
CA LYS A 102 10.01 -17.82 -18.95
C LYS A 102 11.37 -18.49 -19.17
N GLY A 103 12.31 -17.79 -19.82
CA GLY A 103 13.70 -18.25 -20.02
C GLY A 103 14.54 -18.24 -18.74
N LEU A 104 14.25 -17.34 -17.79
CA LEU A 104 14.88 -17.27 -16.46
C LEU A 104 14.45 -18.39 -15.50
N ARG A 105 13.77 -19.43 -16.01
CA ARG A 105 13.41 -20.63 -15.25
C ARG A 105 14.65 -21.44 -14.89
N ASP A 106 15.29 -21.06 -13.78
CA ASP A 106 15.83 -22.07 -12.89
C ASP A 106 14.68 -22.98 -12.46
N SER A 107 14.98 -24.26 -12.31
CA SER A 107 14.12 -25.43 -12.15
C SER A 107 12.99 -25.39 -11.08
N ASN A 108 12.72 -24.26 -10.43
CA ASN A 108 11.86 -24.14 -9.24
C ASN A 108 10.62 -23.23 -9.35
N LYS A 109 10.26 -22.67 -10.52
CA LYS A 109 9.01 -21.87 -10.69
C LYS A 109 8.84 -20.80 -9.59
N LYS A 110 9.92 -20.08 -9.27
CA LYS A 110 10.00 -19.05 -8.22
C LYS A 110 9.26 -17.79 -8.65
N ASP A 111 8.71 -17.07 -7.69
CA ASP A 111 7.95 -15.83 -7.91
C ASP A 111 8.86 -14.61 -7.82
N VAL A 112 8.48 -13.51 -8.46
CA VAL A 112 9.21 -12.23 -8.40
C VAL A 112 8.43 -11.28 -7.51
N ILE A 113 9.06 -10.71 -6.49
CA ILE A 113 8.40 -9.70 -5.65
C ILE A 113 8.46 -8.36 -6.36
N LEU A 114 7.30 -7.74 -6.61
CA LEU A 114 7.24 -6.40 -7.19
C LEU A 114 7.62 -5.36 -6.13
N PHE A 115 6.87 -5.35 -5.03
CA PHE A 115 7.14 -4.51 -3.87
C PHE A 115 6.62 -5.14 -2.58
N LEU A 116 7.21 -4.75 -1.47
CA LEU A 116 6.91 -5.24 -0.12
C LEU A 116 6.87 -4.05 0.84
N LYS A 117 5.75 -3.86 1.53
CA LYS A 117 5.70 -3.04 2.75
C LYS A 117 5.74 -3.95 3.97
N GLY A 118 6.90 -4.07 4.60
CA GLY A 118 7.11 -5.11 5.61
C GLY A 118 8.56 -5.33 6.01
N GLU A 119 8.82 -6.38 6.78
CA GLU A 119 10.18 -6.83 7.07
C GLU A 119 10.51 -8.05 6.22
N LYS A 120 11.78 -8.19 5.83
CA LYS A 120 12.28 -9.38 5.11
C LYS A 120 12.47 -10.59 6.05
N ASN A 121 11.68 -10.68 7.12
CA ASN A 121 11.72 -11.78 8.06
C ASN A 121 10.88 -12.95 7.56
N ILE A 122 11.47 -14.14 7.59
CA ILE A 122 10.87 -15.34 7.03
C ILE A 122 10.40 -16.27 8.14
N TYR A 123 9.14 -16.68 8.02
CA TYR A 123 8.52 -17.70 8.84
C TYR A 123 8.45 -19.00 8.05
N TYR A 124 8.82 -20.10 8.71
CA TYR A 124 8.80 -21.43 8.12
C TYR A 124 7.47 -22.12 8.41
N ASN A 125 6.61 -22.13 7.39
CA ASN A 125 5.22 -22.50 7.53
C ASN A 125 5.01 -24.02 7.56
N SER A 126 4.14 -24.51 8.45
CA SER A 126 3.84 -25.93 8.55
C SER A 126 3.13 -26.44 7.29
N ARG A 127 3.21 -27.76 7.06
CA ARG A 127 2.46 -28.41 5.96
C ARG A 127 0.93 -28.32 6.12
N SER A 128 0.44 -27.96 7.30
CA SER A 128 -0.99 -27.80 7.60
C SER A 128 -1.54 -26.41 7.31
N ASN A 129 -0.71 -25.45 6.86
CA ASN A 129 -1.19 -24.14 6.45
C ASN A 129 -1.70 -24.15 4.99
N PHE A 130 -2.35 -23.07 4.58
CA PHE A 130 -3.06 -22.89 3.32
C PHE A 130 -2.34 -21.97 2.31
N ASN A 131 -1.25 -21.32 2.72
CA ASN A 131 -0.35 -20.59 1.81
C ASN A 131 0.86 -21.43 1.40
N CYS A 132 0.83 -21.90 0.16
CA CYS A 132 1.82 -22.82 -0.39
C CYS A 132 2.73 -22.11 -1.40
N ALA A 133 3.27 -20.94 -1.04
CA ALA A 133 4.25 -20.18 -1.84
C ALA A 133 5.33 -21.10 -2.47
N ASN A 134 5.87 -22.05 -1.69
CA ASN A 134 6.67 -23.17 -2.18
C ASN A 134 5.98 -24.51 -1.86
N ALA A 135 5.51 -25.22 -2.87
CA ALA A 135 4.87 -26.55 -2.71
C ALA A 135 5.88 -27.69 -2.51
N ASN A 136 7.19 -27.43 -2.64
CA ASN A 136 8.20 -28.49 -2.75
C ASN A 136 8.77 -28.98 -1.42
N ILE A 137 8.53 -28.31 -0.29
CA ILE A 137 9.31 -28.54 0.95
C ILE A 137 8.42 -28.54 2.20
N ALA A 138 8.71 -29.45 3.14
CA ALA A 138 8.23 -29.33 4.52
C ALA A 138 8.86 -28.07 5.13
N ASN A 139 8.07 -27.14 5.67
CA ASN A 139 8.51 -25.83 6.16
C ASN A 139 8.68 -24.81 5.03
N ASN A 140 7.56 -24.40 4.42
CA ASN A 140 7.53 -23.43 3.33
C ASN A 140 7.89 -22.02 3.86
N PRO A 141 8.98 -21.40 3.40
CA PRO A 141 9.31 -20.03 3.80
C PRO A 141 8.29 -19.01 3.27
N VAL A 142 7.68 -18.26 4.17
CA VAL A 142 6.77 -17.14 3.86
C VAL A 142 7.24 -15.87 4.56
N ILE A 143 7.04 -14.72 3.93
CA ILE A 143 7.31 -13.43 4.58
C ILE A 143 6.28 -13.22 5.68
N LEU A 144 6.77 -13.01 6.91
CA LEU A 144 5.94 -12.90 8.11
C LEU A 144 5.25 -11.54 8.19
N THR A 145 6.03 -10.45 8.06
CA THR A 145 5.55 -9.08 8.19
C THR A 145 5.35 -8.46 6.80
N LYS A 146 4.10 -8.30 6.37
CA LYS A 146 3.72 -7.79 5.05
C LYS A 146 2.35 -7.10 5.09
N ASN A 147 2.24 -5.89 4.56
CA ASN A 147 0.96 -5.21 4.33
C ASN A 147 1.13 -4.03 3.34
N PRO A 148 1.17 -4.24 2.02
CA PRO A 148 1.04 -5.51 1.31
C PRO A 148 2.40 -6.10 0.88
N LEU A 149 2.36 -7.38 0.48
CA LEU A 149 3.33 -8.03 -0.40
C LEU A 149 2.66 -8.23 -1.75
N VAL A 150 3.23 -7.65 -2.80
CA VAL A 150 2.74 -7.84 -4.18
C VAL A 150 3.79 -8.61 -4.96
N ARG A 151 3.40 -9.75 -5.51
CA ARG A 151 4.31 -10.64 -6.26
C ARG A 151 3.73 -11.07 -7.59
N LEU A 152 4.62 -11.31 -8.53
CA LEU A 152 4.37 -11.79 -9.87
C LEU A 152 4.79 -13.27 -9.95
N SER A 153 4.04 -14.09 -10.67
CA SER A 153 4.49 -15.44 -11.00
C SER A 153 5.76 -15.40 -11.84
N GLY A 154 6.61 -16.43 -11.72
CA GLY A 154 7.87 -16.49 -12.48
C GLY A 154 7.72 -16.45 -14.02
N ASP A 155 6.52 -16.67 -14.56
CA ASP A 155 6.21 -16.54 -15.99
C ASP A 155 5.59 -15.17 -16.37
N GLY A 156 5.40 -14.27 -15.41
CA GLY A 156 4.86 -12.94 -15.64
C GLY A 156 3.35 -12.88 -15.90
N ARG A 157 2.62 -13.98 -15.76
CA ARG A 157 1.20 -14.07 -16.13
C ARG A 157 0.23 -13.84 -14.99
N LYS A 158 0.70 -13.74 -13.75
CA LYS A 158 -0.16 -13.76 -12.56
C LYS A 158 0.37 -12.83 -11.51
N ILE A 159 -0.52 -12.05 -10.89
CA ILE A 159 -0.18 -11.15 -9.79
C ILE A 159 -0.93 -11.62 -8.55
N ALA A 160 -0.24 -11.77 -7.43
CA ALA A 160 -0.81 -12.03 -6.12
C ALA A 160 -0.57 -10.86 -5.17
N VAL A 161 -1.53 -10.64 -4.28
CA VAL A 161 -1.47 -9.67 -3.19
C VAL A 161 -1.68 -10.41 -1.88
N GLU A 162 -0.77 -10.20 -0.94
CA GLU A 162 -0.86 -10.74 0.40
C GLU A 162 -0.73 -9.63 1.42
N TYR A 163 -1.40 -9.78 2.55
CA TYR A 163 -1.29 -8.86 3.68
C TYR A 163 -1.49 -9.64 4.98
N ASN A 164 -1.04 -9.06 6.09
CA ASN A 164 -1.24 -9.62 7.42
C ASN A 164 -2.57 -9.17 8.03
N ASN A 165 -3.21 -10.07 8.77
CA ASN A 165 -4.33 -9.75 9.65
C ASN A 165 -3.87 -9.66 11.11
N ILE A 166 -4.76 -9.17 11.98
CA ILE A 166 -4.53 -9.18 13.43
C ILE A 166 -4.35 -10.60 14.00
N TYR A 167 -5.00 -11.60 13.40
CA TYR A 167 -4.97 -12.99 13.88
C TYR A 167 -3.89 -13.86 13.23
N ASN A 168 -3.57 -13.63 11.95
CA ASN A 168 -2.64 -14.47 11.20
C ASN A 168 -1.83 -13.62 10.22
N SER A 169 -0.65 -14.10 9.86
CA SER A 169 0.23 -13.50 8.86
C SER A 169 -0.33 -13.56 7.42
N GLU A 170 -1.49 -14.19 7.21
CA GLU A 170 -2.05 -14.47 5.90
C GLU A 170 -3.56 -14.22 5.87
N SER A 171 -4.04 -13.80 4.70
CA SER A 171 -5.44 -13.49 4.40
C SER A 171 -5.88 -14.30 3.20
N TYR A 172 -7.12 -14.79 3.21
CA TYR A 172 -7.61 -15.70 2.18
C TYR A 172 -8.90 -15.22 1.53
N GLN A 173 -9.10 -15.62 0.27
CA GLN A 173 -10.35 -15.39 -0.43
C GLN A 173 -11.49 -16.12 0.28
N HIS A 174 -12.57 -15.38 0.57
CA HIS A 174 -13.78 -15.96 1.13
C HIS A 174 -14.37 -17.04 0.22
N GLY A 175 -14.73 -18.18 0.80
CA GLY A 175 -15.33 -19.30 0.08
C GLY A 175 -14.33 -20.11 -0.76
N SER A 176 -13.03 -19.89 -0.58
CA SER A 176 -12.01 -20.71 -1.21
C SER A 176 -11.97 -22.14 -0.64
N ALA A 177 -11.68 -23.12 -1.49
CA ALA A 177 -11.49 -24.50 -1.06
C ALA A 177 -10.10 -24.65 -0.44
N TYR A 178 -10.02 -24.42 0.87
CA TYR A 178 -8.81 -24.52 1.68
C TYR A 178 -8.18 -25.90 1.61
N LYS A 179 -7.09 -26.03 0.86
CA LYS A 179 -6.25 -27.24 0.85
C LYS A 179 -4.97 -26.96 1.61
N ASN A 180 -4.65 -27.84 2.55
CA ASN A 180 -3.37 -27.82 3.23
C ASN A 180 -2.24 -28.00 2.23
N CYS A 181 -1.09 -27.38 2.48
CA CYS A 181 0.08 -27.53 1.63
C CYS A 181 0.60 -28.97 1.56
N SER A 182 0.31 -29.82 2.55
CA SER A 182 0.57 -31.26 2.48
C SER A 182 -0.12 -31.97 1.31
N LEU A 183 -1.25 -31.43 0.83
CA LEU A 183 -2.07 -32.01 -0.23
C LEU A 183 -1.78 -31.40 -1.61
N VAL A 184 -0.83 -30.46 -1.67
CA VAL A 184 -0.44 -29.76 -2.90
C VAL A 184 0.85 -30.41 -3.42
N SER A 185 0.81 -30.97 -4.63
CA SER A 185 1.98 -31.67 -5.18
C SER A 185 3.13 -30.71 -5.49
N SER A 186 4.37 -31.21 -5.46
CA SER A 186 5.58 -30.45 -5.78
C SER A 186 5.58 -29.88 -7.21
N THR A 187 5.00 -30.61 -8.16
CA THR A 187 4.87 -30.15 -9.56
C THR A 187 3.72 -29.17 -9.79
N SER A 188 2.90 -28.90 -8.77
CA SER A 188 1.64 -28.18 -8.91
C SER A 188 1.82 -26.79 -9.53
N ASP A 189 0.89 -26.46 -10.43
CA ASP A 189 0.86 -25.17 -11.09
C ASP A 189 0.65 -24.04 -10.09
N TRP A 190 1.17 -22.87 -10.42
CA TRP A 190 1.09 -21.67 -9.59
C TRP A 190 -0.35 -21.41 -9.10
N ASN A 191 -1.38 -21.67 -9.93
CA ASN A 191 -2.80 -21.50 -9.58
C ASN A 191 -3.25 -22.44 -8.46
N LYS A 192 -2.76 -23.69 -8.46
CA LYS A 192 -3.10 -24.67 -7.41
C LYS A 192 -2.48 -24.28 -6.07
N ARG A 193 -1.24 -23.76 -6.11
CA ARG A 193 -0.49 -23.32 -4.92
C ARG A 193 -1.05 -22.06 -4.28
N ASN A 194 -1.56 -21.14 -5.09
CA ASN A 194 -2.00 -19.82 -4.65
C ASN A 194 -3.52 -19.64 -4.72
N LYS A 195 -4.30 -20.72 -4.91
CA LYS A 195 -5.77 -20.67 -5.11
C LYS A 195 -6.51 -19.84 -4.05
N ASN A 196 -6.03 -19.86 -2.81
CA ASN A 196 -6.68 -19.20 -1.67
C ASN A 196 -6.24 -17.74 -1.50
N ILE A 197 -5.21 -17.29 -2.22
CA ILE A 197 -4.61 -15.95 -2.09
C ILE A 197 -5.31 -14.99 -3.05
N LEU A 198 -5.27 -13.68 -2.78
CA LEU A 198 -5.85 -12.66 -3.64
C LEU A 198 -4.95 -12.45 -4.86
N GLY A 199 -5.54 -12.40 -6.06
CA GLY A 199 -4.75 -12.19 -7.27
C GLY A 199 -5.53 -12.32 -8.57
N ILE A 200 -4.87 -11.90 -9.65
CA ILE A 200 -5.32 -12.03 -11.05
C ILE A 200 -4.44 -13.09 -11.70
N TYR A 201 -5.06 -14.12 -12.28
CA TYR A 201 -4.36 -15.36 -12.68
C TYR A 201 -4.20 -15.56 -14.19
N ASP A 202 -4.69 -14.63 -15.00
CA ASP A 202 -4.62 -14.68 -16.46
C ASP A 202 -4.28 -13.29 -17.03
N ILE A 203 -2.98 -12.98 -17.10
CA ILE A 203 -2.44 -11.77 -17.75
C ILE A 203 -1.79 -12.17 -19.07
N GLU A 204 -2.38 -11.74 -20.18
CA GLU A 204 -1.92 -12.07 -21.53
C GLU A 204 -1.05 -10.98 -22.17
N PHE A 205 -0.88 -9.83 -21.50
CA PHE A 205 -0.13 -8.70 -22.02
C PHE A 205 1.38 -8.95 -21.96
N ASN A 206 2.00 -9.24 -23.10
CA ASN A 206 3.45 -9.36 -23.25
C ASN A 206 4.05 -8.08 -23.84
N LYS A 207 5.18 -7.59 -23.29
CA LYS A 207 5.94 -6.41 -23.74
C LYS A 207 5.12 -5.12 -23.84
N LYS A 208 4.01 -5.04 -23.11
CA LYS A 208 3.09 -3.89 -23.10
C LYS A 208 2.97 -3.33 -21.70
N TRP A 209 2.87 -2.00 -21.61
CA TRP A 209 2.53 -1.32 -20.37
C TRP A 209 1.05 -1.51 -20.08
N PHE A 210 0.74 -1.92 -18.86
CA PHE A 210 -0.62 -1.92 -18.34
C PHE A 210 -0.64 -1.39 -16.91
N MET A 211 -1.75 -0.75 -16.55
CA MET A 211 -1.96 -0.19 -15.23
C MET A 211 -2.60 -1.25 -14.33
N VAL A 212 -2.11 -1.36 -13.10
CA VAL A 212 -2.69 -2.20 -12.05
C VAL A 212 -3.10 -1.31 -10.88
N SER A 213 -4.35 -1.44 -10.44
CA SER A 213 -4.84 -0.79 -9.23
C SER A 213 -5.32 -1.84 -8.23
N ILE A 214 -4.90 -1.72 -6.98
CA ILE A 214 -5.27 -2.60 -5.87
C ILE A 214 -6.00 -1.74 -4.85
N VAL A 215 -7.23 -2.09 -4.51
CA VAL A 215 -8.09 -1.35 -3.58
C VAL A 215 -8.44 -2.27 -2.40
N MET A 216 -8.15 -1.82 -1.19
CA MET A 216 -8.30 -2.57 0.06
C MET A 216 -9.24 -1.83 1.02
N LYS A 217 -10.19 -2.55 1.61
CA LYS A 217 -11.17 -2.01 2.58
C LYS A 217 -11.53 -3.06 3.65
N GLU A 218 -11.45 -2.76 4.94
CA GLU A 218 -11.75 -3.74 6.00
C GLU A 218 -13.23 -4.07 6.19
N VAL A 219 -14.14 -3.14 5.84
CA VAL A 219 -15.59 -3.37 5.88
C VAL A 219 -16.10 -3.56 4.47
N ALA A 220 -16.32 -4.82 4.08
CA ALA A 220 -16.71 -5.15 2.71
C ALA A 220 -18.13 -4.67 2.35
N ASP A 221 -19.06 -4.74 3.30
CA ASP A 221 -20.46 -4.35 3.14
C ASP A 221 -21.07 -4.12 4.53
N SER A 222 -21.34 -2.84 4.83
CA SER A 222 -21.89 -2.37 6.11
C SER A 222 -23.36 -2.75 6.31
N ASN A 223 -24.10 -3.00 5.22
CA ASN A 223 -25.52 -3.36 5.28
C ASN A 223 -25.72 -4.85 5.58
N ASN A 224 -24.66 -5.65 5.52
CA ASN A 224 -24.71 -7.08 5.78
C ASN A 224 -23.90 -7.43 7.02
N VAL A 225 -24.62 -7.72 8.12
CA VAL A 225 -24.05 -8.07 9.43
C VAL A 225 -23.05 -9.25 9.36
N LEU A 226 -23.22 -10.16 8.41
CA LEU A 226 -22.34 -11.32 8.22
C LEU A 226 -21.03 -10.97 7.50
N SER A 227 -20.92 -9.77 6.92
CA SER A 227 -19.69 -9.25 6.29
C SER A 227 -19.03 -8.10 7.03
N LEU A 228 -19.51 -7.71 8.21
CA LEU A 228 -18.84 -6.74 9.08
C LEU A 228 -17.40 -7.17 9.44
N ASN A 229 -17.17 -8.48 9.55
CA ASN A 229 -15.85 -9.05 9.86
C ASN A 229 -15.04 -9.42 8.61
N ARG A 230 -15.44 -8.97 7.41
CA ARG A 230 -14.78 -9.33 6.16
C ARG A 230 -14.25 -8.09 5.48
N ALA A 231 -12.98 -8.14 5.11
CA ALA A 231 -12.38 -7.15 4.24
C ALA A 231 -12.79 -7.39 2.78
N SER A 232 -12.55 -6.41 1.94
CA SER A 232 -12.73 -6.44 0.50
C SER A 232 -11.41 -6.07 -0.16
N CYS A 233 -11.07 -6.84 -1.19
CA CYS A 233 -9.96 -6.57 -2.08
C CYS A 233 -10.49 -6.54 -3.50
N LYS A 234 -10.26 -5.42 -4.18
CA LYS A 234 -10.57 -5.27 -5.60
C LYS A 234 -9.28 -5.01 -6.36
N MET A 235 -9.14 -5.63 -7.53
CA MET A 235 -8.01 -5.41 -8.42
C MET A 235 -8.51 -5.08 -9.82
N TYR A 236 -7.86 -4.10 -10.42
CA TYR A 236 -8.20 -3.55 -11.73
C TYR A 236 -6.98 -3.63 -12.64
N ILE A 237 -7.21 -3.94 -13.92
CA ILE A 237 -6.21 -3.80 -14.98
C ILE A 237 -6.77 -2.85 -16.04
N ASN A 238 -6.04 -1.78 -16.35
CA ASN A 238 -6.43 -0.76 -17.33
C ASN A 238 -7.86 -0.22 -17.11
N GLY A 239 -8.27 -0.03 -15.85
CA GLY A 239 -9.62 0.40 -15.49
C GLY A 239 -10.68 -0.70 -15.42
N VAL A 240 -10.40 -1.90 -15.93
CA VAL A 240 -11.33 -3.03 -15.86
C VAL A 240 -11.16 -3.78 -14.56
N LYS A 241 -12.23 -3.93 -13.78
CA LYS A 241 -12.24 -4.73 -12.55
C LYS A 241 -12.14 -6.21 -12.87
N LEU A 242 -11.06 -6.86 -12.45
CA LEU A 242 -10.81 -8.30 -12.69
C LEU A 242 -10.92 -9.14 -11.41
N LEU A 243 -10.70 -8.54 -10.24
CA LEU A 243 -10.93 -9.17 -8.94
C LEU A 243 -11.88 -8.32 -8.12
N ASP A 244 -12.90 -8.96 -7.55
CA ASP A 244 -13.76 -8.40 -6.52
C ASP A 244 -14.06 -9.52 -5.51
N LYS A 245 -13.29 -9.57 -4.43
CA LYS A 245 -13.37 -10.65 -3.45
C LYS A 245 -13.44 -10.11 -2.03
N LYS A 246 -14.36 -10.70 -1.27
CA LYS A 246 -14.32 -10.61 0.20
C LYS A 246 -13.17 -11.46 0.71
N VAL A 247 -12.51 -10.99 1.75
CA VAL A 247 -11.35 -11.61 2.38
C VAL A 247 -11.72 -12.05 3.79
N GLU A 248 -11.21 -13.20 4.19
CA GLU A 248 -11.39 -13.77 5.51
C GLU A 248 -10.07 -14.27 6.09
N THR A 249 -9.98 -14.29 7.42
CA THR A 249 -8.86 -14.91 8.12
C THR A 249 -9.26 -16.30 8.56
N LYS A 250 -8.47 -17.31 8.19
CA LYS A 250 -8.64 -18.67 8.70
C LYS A 250 -7.54 -19.00 9.68
N TYR A 251 -7.93 -19.46 10.87
CA TYR A 251 -7.03 -20.01 11.86
C TYR A 251 -7.57 -21.36 12.32
N VAL A 252 -6.80 -22.43 12.04
CA VAL A 252 -7.25 -23.82 12.23
C VAL A 252 -8.56 -24.06 11.47
N ASN A 253 -9.68 -24.24 12.18
CA ASN A 253 -11.00 -24.52 11.60
C ASN A 253 -11.96 -23.33 11.71
N ASN A 254 -11.53 -22.21 12.31
CA ASN A 254 -12.38 -21.06 12.59
C ASN A 254 -12.09 -19.91 11.62
N ILE A 255 -13.15 -19.17 11.29
CA ILE A 255 -13.09 -17.96 10.47
C ILE A 255 -13.14 -16.75 11.42
N HIS A 256 -12.20 -15.83 11.23
CA HIS A 256 -12.04 -14.63 12.04
C HIS A 256 -12.04 -13.37 11.17
N SER A 257 -12.07 -12.21 11.82
CA SER A 257 -12.01 -10.91 11.14
C SER A 257 -10.76 -10.79 10.27
N ALA A 258 -10.92 -10.22 9.07
CA ALA A 258 -9.84 -9.90 8.14
C ALA A 258 -9.29 -8.48 8.31
N THR A 259 -9.35 -7.95 9.55
CA THR A 259 -8.76 -6.67 9.95
C THR A 259 -7.26 -6.66 9.64
N PHE A 260 -6.84 -5.69 8.87
CA PHE A 260 -5.49 -5.41 8.43
C PHE A 260 -4.59 -5.12 9.63
N LYS A 261 -3.46 -5.82 9.69
CA LYS A 261 -2.39 -5.48 10.61
C LYS A 261 -1.48 -4.45 9.96
N ASN A 262 -1.64 -3.18 10.36
CA ASN A 262 -0.72 -2.14 9.91
C ASN A 262 0.67 -2.34 10.53
N ASN A 263 1.72 -2.10 9.75
CA ASN A 263 3.11 -2.19 10.20
C ASN A 263 3.83 -0.87 9.92
N SER A 264 4.80 -0.51 10.75
CA SER A 264 5.65 0.66 10.55
C SER A 264 6.89 0.35 9.70
N SER A 265 6.93 -0.84 9.10
CA SER A 265 8.10 -1.36 8.40
C SER A 265 8.31 -0.67 7.05
N PRO A 266 9.57 -0.65 6.56
CA PRO A 266 9.94 0.03 5.31
C PRO A 266 9.19 -0.50 4.08
N PHE A 267 9.16 0.32 3.03
CA PHE A 267 8.65 -0.06 1.73
C PHE A 267 9.82 -0.38 0.78
N TYR A 268 9.80 -1.56 0.20
CA TYR A 268 10.83 -2.07 -0.71
C TYR A 268 10.29 -2.25 -2.12
N ILE A 269 11.06 -1.86 -3.13
CA ILE A 269 10.84 -2.22 -4.53
C ILE A 269 11.96 -3.18 -4.94
N ASN A 270 11.60 -4.26 -5.64
CA ASN A 270 12.52 -5.34 -6.03
C ASN A 270 13.35 -5.87 -4.83
N PRO A 271 12.69 -6.33 -3.74
CA PRO A 271 13.41 -6.71 -2.53
C PRO A 271 14.32 -7.90 -2.74
N LEU A 272 15.54 -7.81 -2.20
CA LEU A 272 16.52 -8.88 -2.22
C LEU A 272 16.35 -9.77 -0.98
N ILE A 273 15.92 -11.02 -1.23
CA ILE A 273 15.87 -12.09 -0.23
C ILE A 273 17.12 -12.96 -0.41
N THR A 274 18.13 -12.77 0.45
CA THR A 274 19.43 -13.45 0.36
C THR A 274 19.42 -14.82 1.05
N LYS A 275 20.51 -15.58 0.84
CA LYS A 275 20.79 -16.85 1.53
C LYS A 275 20.77 -16.73 3.05
N ASP A 276 21.19 -15.57 3.56
CA ASP A 276 21.19 -15.27 5.00
C ASP A 276 19.77 -15.23 5.55
N THR A 277 18.79 -14.95 4.69
CA THR A 277 17.38 -14.92 5.04
C THR A 277 16.71 -16.28 4.82
N VAL A 278 16.96 -16.91 3.65
CA VAL A 278 16.38 -18.19 3.26
C VAL A 278 17.37 -18.99 2.44
N ARG A 279 17.54 -20.28 2.77
CA ARG A 279 18.36 -21.20 1.95
C ARG A 279 17.89 -21.22 0.49
N ASP A 280 18.81 -21.14 -0.48
CA ASP A 280 18.46 -21.00 -1.91
C ASP A 280 17.53 -22.08 -2.46
N ASN A 281 17.72 -23.31 -1.98
CA ASN A 281 16.97 -24.49 -2.42
C ASN A 281 15.50 -24.44 -1.97
N ILE A 282 15.17 -23.61 -0.97
CA ILE A 282 13.80 -23.44 -0.47
C ILE A 282 13.24 -22.03 -0.70
N ASN A 283 14.08 -21.08 -1.11
CA ASN A 283 13.67 -19.70 -1.41
C ASN A 283 12.64 -19.68 -2.57
N PRO A 284 11.40 -19.23 -2.34
CA PRO A 284 10.34 -19.21 -3.34
C PRO A 284 10.45 -18.00 -4.25
N PHE A 285 11.35 -17.07 -3.96
CA PHE A 285 11.48 -15.81 -4.66
C PHE A 285 12.73 -15.80 -5.55
N ASN A 286 12.58 -15.22 -6.74
CA ASN A 286 13.69 -14.94 -7.65
C ASN A 286 13.83 -13.43 -7.86
N ARG A 287 15.04 -13.02 -8.21
CA ARG A 287 15.33 -11.66 -8.63
C ARG A 287 15.49 -11.63 -10.14
N VAL A 288 14.89 -10.63 -10.77
CA VAL A 288 15.11 -10.36 -12.19
C VAL A 288 16.43 -9.60 -12.31
N THR A 289 17.38 -10.14 -13.06
CA THR A 289 18.69 -9.51 -13.28
C THR A 289 18.92 -9.12 -14.73
N THR A 290 18.07 -9.58 -15.64
CA THR A 290 18.09 -9.22 -17.05
C THR A 290 17.38 -7.89 -17.27
N GLY A 291 18.07 -6.94 -17.88
CA GLY A 291 17.49 -5.65 -18.26
C GLY A 291 16.26 -5.83 -19.15
N ASP A 292 15.31 -4.92 -19.03
CA ASP A 292 14.05 -4.86 -19.78
C ASP A 292 13.05 -6.00 -19.54
N ALA A 293 13.41 -7.05 -18.79
CA ALA A 293 12.52 -8.19 -18.56
C ALA A 293 11.28 -7.84 -17.71
N LEU A 294 11.43 -6.89 -16.79
CA LEU A 294 10.37 -6.42 -15.91
C LEU A 294 10.62 -4.96 -15.54
N LYS A 295 9.63 -4.10 -15.78
CA LYS A 295 9.65 -2.69 -15.39
C LYS A 295 8.39 -2.32 -14.64
N ILE A 296 8.51 -1.43 -13.66
CA ILE A 296 7.39 -0.79 -12.97
C ILE A 296 7.50 0.72 -13.13
N ALA A 297 6.38 1.43 -13.14
CA ALA A 297 6.37 2.88 -13.19
C ALA A 297 5.28 3.48 -12.31
N ASP A 298 5.52 4.70 -11.83
CA ASP A 298 4.57 5.54 -11.10
C ASP A 298 3.79 4.80 -10.00
N ILE A 299 4.52 4.28 -9.01
CA ILE A 299 3.90 3.66 -7.83
C ILE A 299 3.31 4.75 -6.94
N LYS A 300 1.99 4.78 -6.86
CA LYS A 300 1.21 5.70 -6.04
C LYS A 300 0.46 4.95 -4.96
N TYR A 301 0.42 5.57 -3.79
CA TYR A 301 -0.36 5.13 -2.65
C TYR A 301 -1.46 6.15 -2.37
N TYR A 302 -2.65 5.64 -2.11
CA TYR A 302 -3.78 6.41 -1.63
C TYR A 302 -4.13 5.86 -0.26
N ASN A 303 -4.23 6.72 0.75
CA ASN A 303 -4.66 6.25 2.08
C ASN A 303 -6.15 5.88 2.13
N TYR A 304 -6.90 6.04 1.04
CA TYR A 304 -8.34 5.74 0.94
C TYR A 304 -8.64 4.72 -0.16
N ALA A 305 -9.88 4.20 -0.19
CA ALA A 305 -10.35 3.33 -1.26
C ALA A 305 -10.71 4.15 -2.50
N ILE A 306 -9.91 4.06 -3.58
CA ILE A 306 -10.21 4.77 -4.84
C ILE A 306 -11.39 4.11 -5.56
N ASN A 307 -12.21 4.92 -6.23
CA ASN A 307 -13.39 4.45 -6.97
C ASN A 307 -13.09 4.22 -8.46
N ASP A 308 -14.05 3.63 -9.16
CA ASP A 308 -13.91 3.24 -10.58
C ASP A 308 -13.63 4.46 -11.50
N ASP A 309 -14.26 5.61 -11.22
CA ASP A 309 -14.05 6.85 -11.98
C ASP A 309 -12.61 7.36 -11.83
N MET A 310 -12.08 7.34 -10.61
CA MET A 310 -10.72 7.75 -10.32
C MET A 310 -9.70 6.79 -10.95
N ILE A 311 -9.97 5.48 -10.93
CA ILE A 311 -9.13 4.48 -11.61
C ILE A 311 -9.12 4.75 -13.12
N THR A 312 -10.28 5.02 -13.72
CA THR A 312 -10.37 5.35 -15.15
C THR A 312 -9.61 6.63 -15.48
N SER A 313 -9.71 7.65 -14.62
CA SER A 313 -8.95 8.89 -14.75
C SER A 313 -7.43 8.66 -14.66
N LEU A 314 -6.98 7.81 -13.73
CA LEU A 314 -5.56 7.44 -13.60
C LEU A 314 -5.05 6.70 -14.85
N TYR A 315 -5.86 5.82 -15.43
CA TYR A 315 -5.51 5.14 -16.68
C TYR A 315 -5.37 6.14 -17.83
N ASN A 316 -6.34 7.04 -18.00
CA ASN A 316 -6.33 8.05 -19.06
C ASN A 316 -5.18 9.05 -18.91
N LYS A 317 -4.75 9.33 -17.67
CA LYS A 317 -3.60 10.19 -17.38
C LYS A 317 -2.27 9.57 -17.82
N GLY A 318 -2.16 8.24 -17.85
CA GLY A 318 -0.91 7.55 -18.18
C GLY A 318 0.12 7.59 -17.03
N PHE A 319 1.40 7.38 -17.39
CA PHE A 319 2.53 7.41 -16.47
C PHE A 319 3.70 8.23 -17.02
N SER A 320 4.58 8.69 -16.14
CA SER A 320 5.84 9.33 -16.51
C SER A 320 6.81 8.31 -17.11
N THR A 321 7.27 8.58 -18.32
CA THR A 321 8.26 7.76 -19.03
C THR A 321 9.70 8.03 -18.58
N ASP A 322 9.91 9.05 -17.73
CA ASP A 322 11.24 9.40 -17.24
C ASP A 322 11.83 8.26 -16.41
N VAL A 323 13.15 8.15 -16.32
CA VAL A 323 13.79 7.15 -15.45
C VAL A 323 13.58 7.57 -14.00
N ALA A 324 13.13 6.63 -13.17
CA ALA A 324 12.82 6.91 -11.78
C ALA A 324 14.08 7.24 -10.97
N VAL A 325 14.02 8.34 -10.21
CA VAL A 325 15.08 8.73 -9.28
C VAL A 325 14.89 7.98 -7.97
N THR A 326 15.69 6.95 -7.75
CA THR A 326 15.58 6.05 -6.58
C THR A 326 16.60 6.36 -5.48
N THR A 327 17.66 7.08 -5.79
CA THR A 327 18.58 7.66 -4.82
C THR A 327 18.08 9.03 -4.40
N PRO A 328 18.05 9.34 -3.10
CA PRO A 328 17.69 10.68 -2.66
C PRO A 328 18.74 11.65 -3.21
N VAL A 329 18.30 12.60 -4.05
CA VAL A 329 19.09 13.80 -4.32
C VAL A 329 19.39 14.41 -2.97
N ASN A 330 20.68 14.53 -2.62
CA ASN A 330 21.15 15.11 -1.37
C ASN A 330 20.40 16.43 -1.12
N LYS A 331 19.39 16.42 -0.24
CA LYS A 331 18.69 17.64 0.21
C LYS A 331 19.64 18.63 0.89
N LEU A 332 20.87 18.21 1.20
CA LEU A 332 21.97 19.07 1.63
C LEU A 332 22.26 20.23 0.66
N THR A 333 21.96 20.13 -0.64
CA THR A 333 22.12 21.27 -1.55
C THR A 333 21.06 22.35 -1.37
N LYS A 334 19.92 22.06 -0.73
CA LYS A 334 18.88 23.06 -0.42
C LYS A 334 19.05 23.69 0.97
N TYR A 335 19.75 23.01 1.89
CA TYR A 335 20.08 23.53 3.22
C TYR A 335 21.46 24.21 3.32
N ASN A 336 22.27 24.16 2.24
CA ASN A 336 23.50 24.94 2.11
C ASN A 336 23.29 26.27 1.35
N MET A 337 22.05 26.75 1.25
CA MET A 337 21.79 28.11 0.78
C MET A 337 21.70 29.02 1.99
N VAL A 338 22.54 30.05 2.03
CA VAL A 338 22.48 31.14 3.01
C VAL A 338 21.04 31.66 3.05
N SER A 339 20.38 31.58 4.20
CA SER A 339 19.04 32.15 4.35
C SER A 339 19.11 33.68 4.30
N VAL A 340 17.99 34.35 4.03
CA VAL A 340 17.95 35.82 4.09
C VAL A 340 18.35 36.32 5.48
N ASP A 341 17.97 35.57 6.52
CA ASP A 341 18.32 35.85 7.92
C ASP A 341 19.84 35.71 8.18
N ASP A 342 20.53 34.77 7.51
CA ASP A 342 22.00 34.64 7.57
C ASP A 342 22.73 35.76 6.81
N MET A 343 22.07 36.42 5.86
CA MET A 343 22.60 37.63 5.19
C MET A 343 22.39 38.89 6.03
N GLU A 344 21.29 38.99 6.80
CA GLU A 344 21.00 40.16 7.63
C GLU A 344 21.95 40.30 8.83
N TYR A 345 22.54 39.20 9.30
CA TYR A 345 23.55 39.19 10.37
C TYR A 345 25.00 39.25 9.88
N ASN A 346 25.23 39.33 8.57
CA ASN A 346 26.59 39.34 8.04
C ASN A 346 27.19 40.75 8.12
N LYS A 347 28.35 40.88 8.78
CA LYS A 347 29.13 42.12 8.98
C LYS A 347 29.68 42.76 7.69
N ILE A 348 29.13 42.44 6.52
CA ILE A 348 29.54 42.99 5.21
C ILE A 348 28.76 44.29 4.89
N LYS A 349 28.26 45.00 5.92
CA LYS A 349 27.77 46.39 5.81
C LYS A 349 28.71 47.42 6.41
N GLU A 350 29.88 47.01 6.90
CA GLU A 350 30.95 47.93 7.31
C GLU A 350 32.14 47.81 6.35
N LEU A 351 31.97 48.33 5.13
CA LEU A 351 33.07 48.84 4.28
C LEU A 351 32.52 49.89 3.32
#